data_AF-A0A1Q7CSI5-F1
#
_entry.id   AF-A0A1Q7CSI5-F1
#
_cell.length_a   1.000
_cell.length_b   1.000
_cell.length_c   1.000
_cell.angle_alpha   90.00
_cell.angle_beta   90.00
_cell.angle_gamma   90.00
#
_symmetry.space_group_name_H-M   'P 1'
#
loop_
_entity.id
_entity.type
_entity.pdbx_description
1 polymer ?
#
loop_
_entity_poly.entity_id
_entity_poly.type
_entity_poly.pdbx_seq_one_letter_code
_entity_poly.pdbx_strand_id
1 'polypeptide(L)' 'MAAYTLLQLFEVALASAILLIGVLTRSATVALLGGGLLIAKAILNILWPEGGSVYRRSLIGYSVAAIFWLGGTIVYHFAG' A
#
# COMPACT_ATOMS: atom_id res chain seq x y z
N MET A 1 6.11 -14.97 17.79
CA MET A 1 5.58 -14.46 16.51
C MET A 1 6.41 -15.03 15.37
N ALA A 2 5.80 -15.38 14.25
CA ALA A 2 6.56 -15.79 13.07
C ALA A 2 7.35 -14.58 12.51
N ALA A 3 8.56 -14.82 11.99
CA ALA A 3 9.40 -13.76 11.40
C ALA A 3 8.66 -12.98 10.29
N TYR A 4 7.80 -13.68 9.54
CA TYR A 4 6.94 -13.09 8.52
C TYR A 4 5.94 -12.07 9.08
N THR A 5 5.37 -12.33 10.25
CA THR A 5 4.43 -11.40 10.91
C THR A 5 5.13 -10.12 11.35
N LEU A 6 6.36 -10.21 11.86
CA LEU A 6 7.15 -9.03 12.22
C LEU A 6 7.49 -8.17 11.00
N LEU A 7 7.84 -8.81 9.88
CA LEU A 7 8.06 -8.11 8.62
C LEU A 7 6.79 -7.38 8.17
N GLN A 8 5.63 -8.05 8.18
CA GLN A 8 4.36 -7.42 7.80
C GLN A 8 4.03 -6.20 8.68
N LEU A 9 4.24 -6.30 10.00
CA LEU A 9 4.01 -5.18 10.92
C LEU A 9 4.96 -4.00 10.62
N PHE A 10 6.23 -4.28 10.36
CA PHE A 10 7.20 -3.27 9.98
C PHE A 10 6.81 -2.56 8.66
N GLU A 11 6.39 -3.33 7.65
CA GLU A 11 5.98 -2.76 6.37
C GLU A 11 4.70 -1.91 6.49
N VAL A 12 3.74 -2.33 7.32
CA VAL A 12 2.54 -1.55 7.64
C VAL A 12 2.90 -0.25 8.36
N ALA A 13 3.82 -0.31 9.33
CA ALA A 13 4.30 0.89 10.02
C ALA A 13 4.97 1.87 9.05
N LEU A 14 5.81 1.37 8.15
CA LEU A 14 6.49 2.19 7.15
C LEU A 14 5.52 2.83 6.15
N ALA A 15 4.56 2.07 5.63
CA ALA A 15 3.53 2.59 4.73
C ALA A 15 2.65 3.65 5.43
N SER A 16 2.32 3.45 6.70
CA SER A 16 1.59 4.42 7.53
C SER A 16 2.39 5.70 7.73
N ALA A 17 3.71 5.60 7.97
CA ALA A 17 4.59 6.75 8.09
C ALA A 17 4.66 7.55 6.78
N ILE A 18 4.77 6.89 5.62
CA ILE A 18 4.75 7.55 4.31
C ILE A 18 3.43 8.31 4.11
N LEU A 19 2.29 7.68 4.42
CA LEU A 19 0.98 8.33 4.33
C LEU A 19 0.94 9.58 5.22
N LEU A 20 1.35 9.46 6.49
CA LEU A 20 1.35 10.56 7.44
C LEU A 20 2.26 11.70 6.98
N ILE A 21 3.47 11.40 6.48
CA ILE A 21 4.39 12.39 5.92
C ILE A 21 3.73 13.11 4.73
N GLY A 22 3.07 12.38 3.83
CA GLY A 22 2.35 12.98 2.70
C GLY A 22 1.26 13.96 3.16
N VAL A 23 0.49 13.58 4.16
CA VAL A 23 -0.54 14.45 4.76
C VAL A 23 0.09 15.70 5.40
N LEU A 24 1.11 15.52 6.24
CA LEU A 24 1.75 16.62 6.97
C LEU A 24 2.48 17.60 6.04
N THR A 25 3.05 17.11 4.94
CA THR A 25 3.72 17.93 3.91
C THR A 25 2.78 18.45 2.83
N ARG A 26 1.47 18.16 2.91
CA ARG A 26 0.46 18.50 1.91
C ARG A 26 0.80 17.97 0.50
N SER A 27 1.51 16.85 0.43
CA SER A 27 1.84 16.17 -0.82
C SER A 27 0.86 15.04 -1.07
N ALA A 28 -0.14 15.29 -1.93
CA ALA A 28 -1.13 14.30 -2.29
C ALA A 28 -0.49 13.03 -2.90
N THR A 29 0.51 13.19 -3.76
CA THR A 29 1.25 12.08 -4.38
C THR A 29 1.89 11.15 -3.34
N VAL A 30 2.50 11.71 -2.30
CA VAL A 30 3.14 10.94 -1.23
C VAL A 30 2.09 10.29 -0.33
N ALA A 31 1.00 10.99 -0.03
CA ALA A 31 -0.11 10.43 0.74
C ALA A 31 -0.75 9.24 0.00
N LEU A 32 -0.99 9.38 -1.30
CA LEU A 32 -1.51 8.31 -2.15
C LEU A 32 -0.57 7.11 -2.25
N LEU A 33 0.75 7.34 -2.25
CA LEU A 33 1.73 6.25 -2.21
C LEU A 33 1.60 5.43 -0.92
N GLY A 34 1.61 6.10 0.23
CA GLY A 34 1.47 5.43 1.53
C GLY A 34 0.14 4.69 1.66
N GLY A 35 -0.97 5.33 1.26
CA GLY A 35 -2.29 4.71 1.22
C GLY A 35 -2.35 3.50 0.30
N GLY A 36 -1.79 3.59 -0.91
CA GLY A 36 -1.69 2.47 -1.85
C GLY A 36 -0.93 1.29 -1.27
N LEU A 37 0.21 1.51 -0.62
CA LEU A 37 0.98 0.46 0.03
C LEU A 37 0.21 -0.23 1.17
N LEU A 38 -0.58 0.52 1.95
CA LEU A 38 -1.47 -0.07 2.96
C LEU A 38 -2.57 -0.93 2.33
N ILE A 39 -3.15 -0.50 1.21
CA ILE A 39 -4.11 -1.30 0.44
C ILE A 39 -3.46 -2.61 -0.04
N ALA A 40 -2.23 -2.56 -0.57
CA ALA A 40 -1.51 -3.78 -0.94
C ALA A 40 -1.39 -4.76 0.22
N LYS A 41 -1.03 -4.27 1.42
CA LYS A 41 -0.91 -5.11 2.63
C LYS A 41 -2.25 -5.66 3.09
N ALA A 42 -3.31 -4.88 3.00
CA ALA A 42 -4.66 -5.36 3.28
C ALA A 42 -5.06 -6.50 2.33
N ILE A 43 -4.83 -6.35 1.01
CA ILE A 43 -5.13 -7.38 0.00
C ILE A 43 -4.32 -8.65 0.26
N LEU A 44 -3.02 -8.52 0.54
CA LEU A 44 -2.16 -9.65 0.92
C LEU A 44 -2.71 -10.47 2.08
N ASN A 45 -3.25 -9.79 3.11
CA ASN A 45 -3.84 -10.45 4.27
C ASN A 45 -5.25 -11.01 3.99
N ILE A 46 -6.05 -10.35 3.16
CA ILE A 46 -7.37 -10.84 2.75
C ILE A 46 -7.23 -12.13 1.93
N LEU A 47 -6.25 -12.18 1.02
CA LEU A 47 -5.96 -13.36 0.20
C LEU A 47 -5.18 -14.44 0.98
N TRP A 48 -4.88 -14.22 2.27
CA TRP A 48 -4.17 -15.20 3.07
C TRP A 48 -4.87 -16.57 3.14
N PRO A 49 -6.18 -16.64 3.43
CA PRO A 49 -6.92 -17.90 3.59
C PRO A 49 -7.13 -18.66 2.27
N GLU A 50 -7.09 -17.99 1.12
CA GLU A 50 -7.24 -18.62 -0.20
C GLU A 50 -6.04 -19.53 -0.57
N GLY A 51 -4.97 -19.46 0.21
CA GLY A 51 -3.74 -20.20 -0.06
C GLY A 51 -2.98 -19.65 -1.28
N GLY A 52 -1.97 -20.40 -1.73
CA GLY A 52 -1.08 -20.00 -2.82
C GLY A 52 0.16 -19.24 -2.37
N SER A 53 1.02 -18.90 -3.33
CA SER A 53 2.32 -18.31 -3.05
C SER A 53 2.20 -16.87 -2.54
N VAL A 54 3.12 -16.47 -1.65
CA VAL A 54 3.29 -15.07 -1.25
C VAL A 54 3.45 -14.19 -2.50
N TYR A 55 4.18 -14.68 -3.50
CA TYR A 55 4.41 -13.96 -4.76
C TYR A 55 3.10 -13.59 -5.49
N ARG A 56 2.16 -14.52 -5.67
CA ARG A 56 0.90 -14.25 -6.36
C ARG A 56 0.08 -13.17 -5.64
N ARG A 57 -0.03 -13.28 -4.32
CA ARG A 57 -0.78 -12.34 -3.49
C ARG A 57 -0.12 -10.96 -3.48
N SER A 58 1.22 -10.93 -3.44
CA SER A 58 2.00 -9.69 -3.56
C SER A 58 1.76 -9.02 -4.90
N LEU A 59 1.79 -9.79 -5.99
CA LEU A 59 1.55 -9.27 -7.33
C LEU A 59 0.18 -8.58 -7.40
N ILE A 60 -0.88 -9.24 -6.95
CA ILE A 60 -2.24 -8.67 -6.94
C ILE A 60 -2.29 -7.41 -6.06
N GLY A 61 -1.81 -7.49 -4.82
CA GLY A 61 -1.83 -6.37 -3.89
C GLY A 61 -1.08 -5.14 -4.41
N TYR A 62 0.14 -5.32 -4.91
CA TYR A 62 0.96 -4.22 -5.43
C TYR A 62 0.45 -3.70 -6.78
N SER A 63 -0.17 -4.53 -7.63
CA SER A 63 -0.84 -4.04 -8.84
C SER A 63 -2.00 -3.11 -8.49
N VAL A 64 -2.83 -3.47 -7.50
CA VAL A 64 -3.93 -2.60 -7.06
C VAL A 64 -3.39 -1.31 -6.43
N ALA A 65 -2.34 -1.41 -5.61
CA ALA A 65 -1.67 -0.23 -5.05
C ALA A 65 -1.12 0.71 -6.12
N ALA A 66 -0.52 0.17 -7.19
CA ALA A 66 -0.01 0.96 -8.30
C ALA A 66 -1.13 1.70 -9.03
N ILE A 67 -2.30 1.07 -9.23
CA ILE A 67 -3.48 1.71 -9.81
C ILE A 67 -3.95 2.86 -8.93
N PHE A 68 -4.04 2.65 -7.61
CA PHE A 68 -4.44 3.70 -6.67
C PHE A 68 -3.46 4.88 -6.66
N TRP A 69 -2.15 4.58 -6.63
CA TRP A 69 -1.14 5.61 -6.59
C TRP A 69 -1.05 6.39 -7.91
N LEU A 70 -0.90 5.70 -9.04
CA LEU A 70 -0.79 6.35 -10.35
C LEU A 70 -2.10 7.01 -10.75
N GLY A 71 -3.23 6.29 -10.64
CA GLY A 71 -4.55 6.80 -10.97
C GLY A 71 -4.94 7.97 -10.08
N GLY A 72 -4.72 7.87 -8.77
CA GLY A 72 -4.96 8.97 -7.84
C GLY A 72 -4.07 10.19 -8.12
N THR A 73 -2.81 9.97 -8.48
CA THR A 73 -1.86 11.04 -8.79
C THR A 73 -2.22 11.74 -10.10
N ILE A 74 -2.64 10.98 -11.12
CA ILE A 74 -3.15 11.52 -12.39
C ILE A 74 -4.39 12.36 -12.14
N VAL A 75 -5.39 11.82 -11.42
CA VAL A 75 -6.61 12.56 -11.09
C VAL A 75 -6.28 13.83 -10.30
N TYR A 76 -5.39 13.74 -9.31
CA TYR A 76 -4.94 14.91 -8.54
C TYR A 76 -4.30 15.99 -9.42
N HIS A 77 -3.50 15.59 -10.43
CA HIS A 77 -2.88 16.54 -11.36
C HIS A 77 -3.89 17.30 -12.23
N PHE A 78 -5.02 16.68 -12.57
CA PHE A 78 -6.04 17.29 -13.43
C PHE A 78 -7.19 17.96 -12.65
N ALA A 79 -7.48 17.51 -11.43
CA ALA A 79 -8.54 18.03 -10.58
C ALA A 79 -8.05 19.10 -9.58
N GLY A 80 -6.73 19.33 -9.52
CA GLY A 80 -6.06 20.33 -8.69
C GLY A 80 -5.60 21.54 -9.46
#